data_AF-A0A135W495-F1
#
_entry.id   AF-A0A135W495-F1
#
_cell.length_a   1.000
_cell.length_b   1.000
_cell.length_c   1.000
_cell.angle_alpha   90.00
_cell.angle_beta   90.00
_cell.angle_gamma   90.00
#
_symmetry.space_group_name_H-M   'P 1'
#
loop_
_entity.id
_entity.type
_entity.pdbx_description
1 polymer ?
#
loop_
_entity_poly.entity_id
_entity_poly.type
_entity_poly.pdbx_seq_one_letter_code
_entity_poly.pdbx_strand_id
1 'polypeptide(L)' 'MDKTYEDRKKFLEEQLQWCKDQDAILEEMNVKLHEMKRIAEYAVEHKLTVVEVDKLNGQLNELKREVHFLESQLQSIVH' A
#
# COMPACT_ATOMS: atom_id res chain seq x y z
N MET A 1 -36.59 10.10 -19.87
CA MET A 1 -35.17 10.02 -20.30
C MET A 1 -34.20 10.48 -19.21
N ASP A 2 -34.64 11.29 -18.23
CA ASP A 2 -33.78 11.89 -17.19
C ASP A 2 -33.25 10.90 -16.14
N LYS A 3 -34.10 9.96 -15.70
CA LYS A 3 -33.76 9.02 -14.61
C LYS A 3 -32.55 8.13 -14.92
N THR A 4 -32.43 7.69 -16.18
CA THR A 4 -31.33 6.85 -16.66
C THR A 4 -30.00 7.58 -16.73
N TYR A 5 -30.02 8.92 -16.88
CA TYR A 5 -28.81 9.74 -16.89
C TYR A 5 -28.29 9.95 -15.47
N GLU A 6 -29.18 10.28 -14.53
CA GLU A 6 -28.82 10.47 -13.11
C GLU A 6 -28.31 9.16 -12.49
N ASP A 7 -28.94 8.02 -12.80
CA ASP A 7 -28.50 6.70 -12.34
C ASP A 7 -27.10 6.34 -12.89
N ARG A 8 -26.85 6.65 -14.17
CA ARG A 8 -25.54 6.42 -14.81
C ARG A 8 -24.45 7.33 -14.23
N LYS A 9 -24.79 8.59 -13.96
CA LYS A 9 -23.88 9.55 -13.34
C LYS A 9 -23.49 9.09 -11.94
N LYS A 10 -24.47 8.70 -11.12
CA LYS A 10 -24.23 8.19 -9.76
C LYS A 10 -23.34 6.94 -9.77
N PHE A 11 -23.61 6.00 -10.69
CA PHE A 11 -22.75 4.82 -10.86
C PHE A 11 -21.31 5.20 -11.20
N LEU A 12 -21.09 6.15 -12.11
CA LEU A 12 -19.74 6.60 -12.47
C LEU A 12 -19.04 7.34 -11.32
N GLU A 13 -19.77 8.10 -10.51
CA GLU A 13 -19.24 8.74 -9.31
C GLU A 13 -18.81 7.71 -8.26
N GLU A 14 -19.60 6.66 -8.05
CA GLU A 14 -19.25 5.54 -7.16
C GLU A 14 -18.01 4.79 -7.67
N GLN A 15 -17.92 4.51 -8.98
CA GLN A 15 -16.74 3.88 -9.59
C GLN A 15 -15.50 4.77 -9.48
N LEU A 16 -15.64 6.09 -9.66
CA LEU A 16 -14.54 7.02 -9.52
C LEU A 16 -14.04 7.08 -8.08
N GLN A 17 -14.95 7.09 -7.10
CA GLN A 17 -14.56 7.08 -5.69
C GLN A 17 -13.85 5.78 -5.33
N TRP A 18 -14.37 4.65 -5.80
CA TRP A 18 -13.74 3.34 -5.63
C TRP A 18 -12.30 3.31 -6.17
N CYS A 19 -12.06 3.82 -7.38
CA CYS A 19 -10.70 3.91 -7.92
C CYS A 19 -9.78 4.78 -7.06
N LYS A 20 -10.27 5.93 -6.57
CA LYS A 20 -9.47 6.82 -5.72
C LYS A 20 -9.09 6.17 -4.40
N ASP A 21 -10.00 5.40 -3.81
CA ASP A 21 -9.75 4.69 -2.56
C ASP A 21 -8.69 3.60 -2.76
N GLN A 22 -8.73 2.89 -3.90
CA GLN A 22 -7.69 1.93 -4.27
C GLN A 22 -6.33 2.58 -4.54
N ASP A 23 -6.31 3.69 -5.28
CA ASP A 23 -5.08 4.45 -5.56
C ASP A 23 -4.40 4.92 -4.27
N ALA A 24 -5.18 5.38 -3.29
CA ALA A 24 -4.64 5.79 -2.00
C ALA A 24 -3.95 4.64 -1.25
N ILE A 25 -4.54 3.44 -1.26
CA ILE A 25 -3.95 2.24 -0.66
C ILE A 25 -2.66 1.85 -1.39
N LEU A 26 -2.66 1.88 -2.72
CA LEU A 26 -1.49 1.57 -3.54
C LEU A 26 -0.35 2.56 -3.31
N GLU A 27 -0.65 3.85 -3.16
CA GLU A 27 0.38 4.85 -2.84
C GLU A 27 1.00 4.60 -1.46
N GLU A 28 0.17 4.24 -0.46
CA GLU A 28 0.69 3.90 0.86
C GLU A 28 1.59 2.66 0.82
N MET A 29 1.19 1.62 0.09
CA MET A 29 2.03 0.43 -0.14
C MET A 29 3.36 0.81 -0.80
N ASN A 30 3.31 1.69 -1.81
CA ASN A 30 4.49 2.13 -2.54
C ASN A 30 5.49 2.84 -1.62
N VAL A 31 5.01 3.71 -0.72
CA VAL A 31 5.86 4.37 0.29
C VAL A 31 6.55 3.35 1.19
N LYS A 32 5.82 2.36 1.71
CA LYS A 32 6.39 1.33 2.61
C LYS A 32 7.41 0.46 1.88
N LEU A 33 7.13 0.06 0.64
CA LEU A 33 8.07 -0.71 -0.18
C LEU A 33 9.35 0.07 -0.47
N HIS A 34 9.26 1.39 -0.71
CA HIS A 34 10.43 2.26 -0.84
C HIS A 34 11.22 2.34 0.46
N GLU A 35 10.57 2.36 1.62
CA GLU A 35 11.26 2.31 2.91
C GLU A 35 12.01 0.99 3.11
N MET A 36 11.38 -0.14 2.78
CA MET A 36 12.03 -1.46 2.81
C MET A 36 13.27 -1.50 1.91
N LYS A 37 13.17 -0.93 0.70
CA LYS A 37 14.29 -0.81 -0.23
C LYS A 37 15.43 0.00 0.40
N ARG A 38 15.14 1.16 1.00
CA ARG A 38 16.16 1.99 1.65
C ARG A 38 16.86 1.27 2.81
N ILE A 39 16.14 0.46 3.58
CA ILE A 39 16.74 -0.37 4.64
C ILE A 39 17.70 -1.40 4.04
N ALA A 40 17.30 -2.07 2.95
CA ALA A 40 18.14 -3.06 2.27
C ALA A 40 19.39 -2.42 1.66
N GLU A 41 19.26 -1.27 0.99
CA GLU A 41 20.39 -0.51 0.45
C GLU A 41 21.35 -0.08 1.57
N TYR A 42 20.83 0.47 2.66
CA TYR A 42 21.63 0.84 3.83
C TYR A 42 22.43 -0.35 4.39
N ALA A 43 21.80 -1.51 4.51
CA ALA A 43 22.43 -2.72 5.03
C ALA A 43 23.56 -3.27 4.13
N VAL A 44 23.49 -3.04 2.82
CA VAL A 44 24.54 -3.41 1.87
C VAL A 44 25.73 -2.47 1.96
N GLU A 45 25.48 -1.18 2.15
CA GLU A 45 26.53 -0.14 2.17
C GLU A 45 27.31 -0.07 3.48
N HIS A 46 26.76 -0.60 4.58
CA HIS A 46 27.33 -0.44 5.92
C HIS A 46 27.77 -1.77 6.52
N LYS A 47 28.88 -1.74 7.28
CA LYS A 47 29.27 -2.86 8.13
C LYS A 47 28.44 -2.84 9.40
N LEU A 48 27.35 -3.58 9.40
CA LEU A 48 26.44 -3.67 10.54
C LEU A 48 26.91 -4.70 11.56
N THR A 49 26.69 -4.37 12.83
CA THR A 49 26.74 -5.33 13.93
C THR A 49 25.52 -6.25 13.93
N VAL A 50 25.59 -7.37 14.65
CA VAL A 50 24.46 -8.29 14.81
C VAL A 50 23.23 -7.57 15.37
N VAL A 51 23.42 -6.68 16.36
CA VAL A 51 22.33 -5.91 16.98
C VAL A 51 21.65 -4.98 15.98
N GLU A 52 22.42 -4.34 15.10
CA GLU A 52 21.87 -3.46 14.06
C GLU A 52 21.13 -4.27 13.00
N VAL A 53 21.67 -5.44 12.59
CA VAL A 53 20.98 -6.35 11.68
C VAL A 53 19.64 -6.80 12.26
N ASP A 54 19.59 -7.20 13.53
CA ASP A 54 18.35 -7.61 14.19
C ASP A 54 17.32 -6.47 14.24
N LYS A 55 17.79 -5.24 14.49
CA LYS A 55 16.93 -4.05 14.45
C LYS A 55 16.34 -3.80 13.07
N LEU A 56 17.17 -3.81 12.02
CA LEU A 56 16.72 -3.59 10.64
C LEU A 56 15.75 -4.69 10.18
N ASN A 57 16.01 -5.94 10.56
CA ASN A 57 15.10 -7.05 10.31
C ASN A 57 13.76 -6.86 11.03
N GLY A 58 13.77 -6.34 12.26
CA GLY A 58 12.56 -5.94 12.98
C GLY A 58 11.72 -4.92 12.19
N GLN A 59 12.38 -3.87 11.66
CA GLN A 59 11.72 -2.85 10.84
C GLN A 59 11.16 -3.42 9.53
N LEU A 60 11.93 -4.27 8.84
CA LEU A 60 11.46 -4.94 7.61
C LEU A 60 10.25 -5.84 7.86
N ASN A 61 10.23 -6.56 8.98
CA ASN A 61 9.10 -7.41 9.35
C ASN A 61 7.84 -6.59 9.64
N GLU A 62 7.98 -5.41 10.24
CA GLU A 62 6.84 -4.53 10.48
C GLU A 62 6.29 -3.96 9.18
N LEU A 63 7.16 -3.40 8.33
CA LEU A 63 6.77 -2.91 7.00
C LEU A 63 6.10 -4.01 6.16
N LYS A 64 6.61 -5.24 6.23
CA LYS A 64 5.99 -6.39 5.57
C LYS A 64 4.58 -6.67 6.08
N ARG A 65 4.34 -6.60 7.39
CA ARG A 65 2.99 -6.77 7.97
C ARG A 65 2.04 -5.69 7.50
N GLU A 66 2.50 -4.44 7.49
CA GLU A 66 1.71 -3.30 7.01
C GLU A 66 1.35 -3.42 5.53
N VAL A 67 2.31 -3.82 4.68
CA VAL A 67 2.06 -4.07 3.25
C VAL A 67 1.02 -5.18 3.07
N HIS A 68 1.15 -6.31 3.78
CA HIS A 68 0.16 -7.39 3.70
C HIS A 68 -1.24 -6.96 4.18
N PHE A 69 -1.30 -6.09 5.20
CA PHE A 69 -2.58 -5.53 5.64
C PHE A 69 -3.21 -4.66 4.54
N LEU A 70 -2.44 -3.81 3.86
CA LEU A 70 -2.92 -2.99 2.73
C LEU A 70 -3.33 -3.85 1.53
N GLU A 71 -2.56 -4.90 1.20
CA GLU A 71 -2.93 -5.88 0.17
C GLU A 71 -4.28 -6.55 0.47
N SER A 72 -4.54 -6.89 1.73
CA SER A 72 -5.81 -7.49 2.15
C SER A 72 -7.00 -6.54 1.96
N GLN A 73 -6.79 -5.23 2.14
CA GLN A 73 -7.82 -4.22 1.90
C GLN A 73 -8.16 -4.11 0.41
N LEU A 74 -7.16 -4.15 -0.48
CA LEU A 74 -7.39 -4.18 -1.93
C LEU A 74 -8.18 -5.41 -2.39
N GLN A 75 -7.85 -6.59 -1.85
CA GLN A 75 -8.52 -7.84 -2.21
C GLN A 75 -9.98 -7.90 -1.72
N SER A 76 -10.27 -7.30 -0.57
CA SER A 76 -11.63 -7.25 -0.02
C SER A 76 -12.57 -6.30 -0.76
N ILE A 77 -12.04 -5.42 -1.61
CA ILE A 77 -12.78 -4.35 -2.29
C ILE A 77 -13.28 -4.78 -3.69
N VAL A 78 -12.95 -5.99 -4.15
CA VAL A 78 -13.50 -6.59 -5.38
C VAL A 78 -14.85 -7.25 -5.07
N HIS A 79 -15.95 -6.53 -5.33
CA HIS A 79 -17.32 -7.05 -5.31
C HIS A 79 -17.87 -7.28 -6.71
#